data_AF-A0A496AXZ1-F1
#
_entry.id   AF-A0A496AXZ1-F1
#
_cell.length_a   1.000
_cell.length_b   1.000
_cell.length_c   1.000
_cell.angle_alpha   90.00
_cell.angle_beta   90.00
_cell.angle_gamma   90.00
#
_symmetry.space_group_name_H-M   'P 1'
#
loop_
_entity.id
_entity.type
_entity.pdbx_description
1 polymer ?
#
loop_
_entity_poly.entity_id
_entity_poly.type
_entity_poly.pdbx_seq_one_letter_code
_entity_poly.pdbx_strand_id
1 'polypeptide(L)' 'MKAHEVRTMSNEELENELESLKENLFNQKARGILGQLEDTTLLSKIRKDIARIKTIQRARELETQDE' A
#
# COMPACT_ATOMS: atom_id res chain seq x y z
N MET A 1 -2.73 7.53 1.57
CA MET A 1 -1.44 8.23 1.74
C MET A 1 -1.22 9.24 0.62
N LYS A 2 -0.44 10.30 0.87
CA LYS A 2 0.02 11.19 -0.22
C LYS A 2 1.28 10.59 -0.85
N ALA A 3 1.39 10.66 -2.18
CA ALA A 3 2.50 10.08 -2.93
C ALA A 3 3.88 10.65 -2.54
N HIS A 4 3.92 11.85 -1.99
CA HIS A 4 5.13 12.48 -1.47
C HIS A 4 5.70 11.70 -0.28
N GLU A 5 4.89 11.36 0.72
CA GLU A 5 5.33 10.70 1.95
C GLU A 5 5.96 9.33 1.65
N VAL A 6 5.37 8.61 0.69
CA VAL A 6 5.84 7.31 0.23
C VAL A 6 7.17 7.42 -0.55
N ARG A 7 7.45 8.57 -1.20
CA ARG A 7 8.74 8.76 -1.89
C ARG A 7 9.88 9.10 -0.95
N THR A 8 9.59 9.72 0.19
CA THR A 8 10.59 10.09 1.21
C THR A 8 10.99 8.93 2.13
N MET A 9 10.23 7.83 2.14
CA MET A 9 10.51 6.65 2.97
C MET A 9 11.65 5.79 2.41
N SER A 10 12.39 5.15 3.33
CA SER A 10 13.41 4.13 3.02
C SER A 10 12.80 2.91 2.32
N ASN A 11 13.60 2.13 1.60
CA ASN A 11 13.15 0.86 1.01
C ASN A 11 12.61 -0.11 2.08
N GLU A 12 13.26 -0.17 3.25
CA GLU A 12 12.83 -1.02 4.37
C GLU A 12 11.52 -0.52 5.00
N GLU A 13 11.38 0.80 5.16
CA GLU A 13 10.13 1.41 5.67
C GLU A 13 8.97 1.16 4.72
N LEU A 14 9.20 1.24 3.41
CA LEU A 14 8.20 0.92 2.39
C LEU A 14 7.74 -0.54 2.46
N GLU A 15 8.66 -1.45 2.73
CA GLU A 15 8.36 -2.88 2.83
C GLU A 15 7.53 -3.19 4.08
N ASN A 16 7.90 -2.61 5.23
CA ASN A 16 7.14 -2.68 6.47
C ASN A 16 5.73 -2.08 6.33
N GLU A 17 5.61 -0.92 5.69
CA GLU A 17 4.31 -0.26 5.43
C GLU A 17 3.44 -1.13 4.50
N LEU A 18 4.04 -1.77 3.49
CA LEU A 18 3.35 -2.68 2.57
C LEU A 18 2.79 -3.90 3.32
N GLU A 19 3.55 -4.46 4.24
CA GLU A 19 3.11 -5.57 5.08
C GLU A 19 1.94 -5.18 5.99
N SER A 20 2.04 -4.04 6.68
CA SER A 20 0.94 -3.48 7.48
C SER A 20 -0.33 -3.22 6.67
N LEU A 21 -0.20 -2.69 5.45
CA LEU A 21 -1.33 -2.44 4.55
C LEU A 21 -1.97 -3.74 4.03
N LYS A 22 -1.19 -4.80 3.83
CA LYS A 22 -1.73 -6.14 3.49
C LYS A 22 -2.54 -6.72 4.63
N GLU A 23 -2.06 -6.61 5.85
CA GLU A 23 -2.79 -7.08 7.04
C GLU A 23 -4.10 -6.31 7.23
N ASN A 24 -4.06 -4.97 7.07
CA ASN A 24 -5.26 -4.14 7.06
C ASN A 24 -6.25 -4.53 5.96
N LEU A 25 -5.76 -4.86 4.75
CA LEU A 25 -6.62 -5.33 3.67
C LEU A 25 -7.30 -6.67 4.01
N PHE A 26 -6.58 -7.58 4.66
CA PHE A 26 -7.12 -8.85 5.12
C PHE A 26 -8.22 -8.64 6.18
N ASN A 27 -7.94 -7.81 7.19
CA ASN A 27 -8.89 -7.47 8.24
C ASN A 27 -10.16 -6.81 7.68
N GLN A 28 -10.01 -5.89 6.72
CA GLN A 28 -11.16 -5.24 6.06
C GLN A 28 -11.95 -6.21 5.18
N LYS A 29 -11.30 -7.16 4.50
CA LYS A 29 -12.01 -8.23 3.77
C LYS A 29 -12.81 -9.12 4.72
N ALA A 30 -12.22 -9.51 5.85
CA ALA A 30 -12.90 -10.31 6.86
C ALA A 30 -14.15 -9.58 7.41
N ARG A 31 -14.03 -8.29 7.73
CA ARG A 31 -15.17 -7.44 8.13
C ARG A 31 -16.23 -7.30 7.04
N GLY A 32 -15.81 -7.29 5.78
CA GLY A 32 -16.70 -7.26 4.61
C GLY A 32 -17.54 -8.52 4.48
N ILE A 33 -16.95 -9.69 4.73
CA ILE A 33 -17.65 -10.97 4.71
C ILE A 33 -18.67 -11.05 5.86
N LEU A 34 -18.32 -10.50 7.03
CA LEU A 34 -19.21 -10.42 8.20
C LEU A 34 -20.38 -9.44 8.03
N GLY A 35 -20.45 -8.69 6.91
CA GLY A 35 -21.55 -7.77 6.63
C GLY A 35 -21.56 -6.49 7.47
N GLN A 36 -20.52 -6.23 8.27
CA GLN A 36 -20.35 -5.02 9.09
C GLN A 36 -19.53 -3.94 8.38
N LEU A 37 -19.49 -3.94 7.04
CA LEU A 37 -18.70 -2.96 6.31
C LEU A 37 -19.47 -1.65 6.19
N GLU A 38 -19.27 -0.75 7.15
CA GLU A 38 -19.88 0.59 7.14
C GLU A 38 -19.34 1.46 6.00
N ASP A 39 -18.09 1.25 5.59
CA ASP A 39 -17.44 2.08 4.57
C ASP A 39 -16.62 1.25 3.55
N THR A 40 -17.18 1.09 2.36
CA THR A 40 -16.56 0.39 1.22
C THR A 40 -15.41 1.17 0.59
N THR A 41 -15.30 2.47 0.85
CA THR A 41 -14.29 3.34 0.24
C THR A 41 -12.89 3.04 0.79
N LEU A 42 -12.80 2.59 2.04
CA LEU A 42 -11.56 2.17 2.69
C LEU A 42 -10.83 1.06 1.91
N LEU A 43 -11.58 0.10 1.35
CA LEU A 43 -10.99 -0.99 0.58
C LEU A 43 -10.34 -0.49 -0.73
N SER A 44 -10.91 0.55 -1.34
CA SER A 44 -10.35 1.21 -2.52
C SER A 44 -9.11 2.03 -2.15
N LYS A 45 -9.14 2.72 -1.01
CA LYS A 45 -8.03 3.53 -0.50
C LYS A 45 -6.81 2.67 -0.17
N ILE A 46 -6.99 1.57 0.56
CA ILE A 46 -5.92 0.62 0.91
C ILE A 46 -5.30 0.01 -0.35
N ARG A 47 -6.11 -0.41 -1.32
CA ARG A 47 -5.59 -0.93 -2.61
C ARG A 47 -4.76 0.11 -3.37
N LYS A 48 -5.20 1.37 -3.40
CA LYS A 48 -4.45 2.47 -4.03
C LYS A 48 -3.15 2.76 -3.31
N ASP A 49 -3.13 2.70 -1.98
CA ASP A 49 -1.92 2.92 -1.18
C ASP A 49 -0.89 1.80 -1.43
N ILE A 50 -1.29 0.52 -1.46
CA ILE A 50 -0.41 -0.60 -1.85
C ILE A 50 0.14 -0.41 -3.27
N ALA A 51 -0.70 -0.01 -4.22
CA ALA A 51 -0.27 0.20 -5.60
C ALA A 51 0.81 1.29 -5.70
N ARG A 52 0.65 2.41 -4.98
CA ARG A 52 1.63 3.50 -4.96
C ARG A 52 3.00 3.05 -4.44
N ILE A 53 3.03 2.28 -3.34
CA ILE A 53 4.27 1.75 -2.78
C ILE A 53 4.99 0.88 -3.82
N LYS A 54 4.28 -0.07 -4.41
CA LYS A 54 4.83 -0.96 -5.44
C LYS A 54 5.34 -0.20 -6.67
N THR A 55 4.62 0.84 -7.10
CA THR A 55 5.08 1.68 -8.22
C THR A 55 6.37 2.41 -7.90
N ILE A 56 6.54 2.91 -6.67
CA ILE A 56 7.77 3.60 -6.25
C ILE A 56 8.94 2.61 -6.12
N GLN A 57 8.71 1.44 -5.53
CA GLN A 57 9.72 0.37 -5.50
C GLN A 57 10.19 0.02 -6.91
N ARG A 58 9.26 -0.19 -7.85
CA ARG A 58 9.60 -0.48 -9.23
C ARG A 58 10.31 0.67 -9.95
N ALA A 59 9.94 1.91 -9.66
CA ALA A 59 10.61 3.08 -10.23
C ALA A 59 12.07 3.19 -9.76
N ARG A 60 12.33 2.93 -8.47
CA ARG A 60 13.70 2.88 -7.91
C ARG A 60 14.53 1.78 -8.54
N GLU A 61 13.97 0.57 -8.68
CA GLU A 61 14.65 -0.55 -9.36
C GLU A 61 15.05 -0.21 -10.80
N LEU A 62 14.18 0.47 -11.55
CA LEU A 62 14.46 0.87 -12.94
C LEU A 62 15.56 1.95 -13.01
N GLU A 63 15.54 2.94 -12.12
CA GLU A 63 16.64 3.94 -12.03
C GLU A 63 17.99 3.29 -11.73
N THR A 64 18.02 2.20 -10.97
CA THR A 64 19.28 1.50 -10.64
C THR A 64 19.76 0.57 -11.76
N GLN A 65 18.91 0.24 -12.74
CA GLN A 65 19.24 -0.61 -13.88
C GLN A 65 19.71 0.17 -15.12
N ASP A 66 19.43 1.48 -15.17
CA ASP A 66 19.79 2.36 -16.28
C ASP A 66 21.22 2.97 -16.12
N GLU A 67 21.96 2.63 -15.06
CA GLU A 67 23.40 2.90 -14.87
C GLU A 67 24.27 1.68 -15.21
#